data_AF-A0A4V1RJF3-F1
#
_entry.id   AF-A0A4V1RJF3-F1
#
_cell.length_a   1.000
_cell.length_b   1.000
_cell.length_c   1.000
_cell.angle_alpha   90.00
_cell.angle_beta   90.00
_cell.angle_gamma   90.00
#
_symmetry.space_group_name_H-M   'P 1'
#
loop_
_entity.id
_entity.type
_entity.pdbx_description
1 polymer ?
#
loop_
_entity_poly.entity_id
_entity_poly.type
_entity_poly.pdbx_seq_one_letter_code
_entity_poly.pdbx_strand_id
1 'polypeptide(L)'
;MMGWYHDGMGWGGWVVMTVAMVAFWGLVVFAVLALFRTQRSGESAPDRRDPMQILDERFARGEIDEDEYHARSSVLRGSVH
;
A
#
# COMPACT_ATOMS: atom_id res chain seq x y z
N MET A 1 -3.83 54.81 3.02
CA MET A 1 -4.30 54.16 4.25
C MET A 1 -3.48 52.88 4.41
N MET A 2 -2.36 52.95 5.14
CA MET A 2 -1.38 51.87 5.27
C MET A 2 -1.24 51.58 6.76
N GLY A 3 -2.02 50.66 7.29
CA GLY A 3 -2.12 50.50 8.74
C GLY A 3 -2.60 49.14 9.21
N TRP A 4 -2.12 48.04 8.61
CA TRP A 4 -2.46 46.67 9.07
C TRP A 4 -1.36 45.62 8.82
N TYR A 5 -0.15 46.02 8.43
CA TYR A 5 0.95 45.07 8.11
C TYR A 5 1.95 44.89 9.26
N HIS A 6 1.56 45.15 10.51
CA HIS A 6 2.44 45.03 11.68
C HIS A 6 1.88 44.14 12.80
N ASP A 7 1.10 43.11 12.46
CA ASP A 7 0.79 42.00 13.38
C ASP A 7 1.48 40.69 12.97
N GLY A 8 2.41 40.78 12.01
CA GLY A 8 3.09 39.65 11.40
C GLY A 8 4.37 39.25 12.13
N MET A 9 4.28 38.81 13.39
CA MET A 9 5.09 37.71 13.97
C MET A 9 4.75 37.46 15.46
N GLY A 10 3.48 37.49 15.84
CA GLY A 10 3.07 36.95 17.15
C GLY A 10 3.17 35.42 17.16
N TRP A 11 3.12 34.81 18.35
CA TRP A 11 2.97 33.36 18.57
C TRP A 11 2.02 32.65 17.58
N GLY A 12 0.90 33.28 17.21
CA GLY A 12 -0.04 32.77 16.21
C GLY A 12 0.56 32.60 14.80
N GLY A 13 1.41 33.52 14.35
CA GLY A 13 2.12 33.41 13.07
C GLY A 13 3.11 32.24 13.06
N TRP A 14 3.83 32.05 14.17
CA TRP A 14 4.77 30.93 14.31
C TRP A 14 4.07 29.57 14.35
N VAL A 15 2.93 29.48 15.04
CA VAL A 15 2.09 28.28 15.08
C VAL A 15 1.55 27.96 13.69
N VAL A 16 0.96 28.93 13.00
CA VAL A 16 0.42 28.73 11.64
C VAL A 16 1.51 28.30 10.67
N MET A 17 2.68 28.94 10.72
CA MET A 17 3.83 28.58 9.88
C MET A 17 4.30 27.14 10.14
N THR A 18 4.40 26.75 11.41
CA THR A 18 4.83 25.40 11.81
C THR A 18 3.81 24.34 11.40
N VAL A 19 2.52 24.59 11.63
CA VAL A 19 1.44 23.69 11.22
C VAL A 19 1.41 23.53 9.71
N ALA A 20 1.53 24.61 8.94
CA ALA A 20 1.59 24.56 7.49
C ALA A 20 2.79 23.75 6.99
N MET A 21 3.96 23.94 7.59
CA MET A 21 5.17 23.17 7.27
C MET A 21 4.98 21.68 7.56
N VAL A 22 4.46 21.32 8.74
CA VAL A 22 4.20 19.92 9.10
C VAL A 22 3.13 19.30 8.20
N ALA A 23 2.05 20.04 7.90
CA ALA A 23 1.00 19.59 6.99
C ALA A 23 1.55 19.37 5.58
N PHE A 24 2.41 20.25 5.08
CA PHE A 24 3.08 20.09 3.81
C PHE A 24 3.92 18.82 3.78
N TRP A 25 4.80 18.60 4.77
CA TRP A 25 5.60 17.37 4.86
C TRP A 25 4.74 16.12 5.03
N GLY A 26 3.67 16.19 5.83
CA GLY A 26 2.72 15.09 5.99
C GLY A 26 2.03 14.73 4.68
N LEU A 27 1.64 15.74 3.88
CA LEU A 27 1.05 15.54 2.57
C LEU A 27 2.06 14.97 1.57
N VAL A 28 3.32 15.42 1.61
CA VAL A 28 4.41 14.86 0.79
C VAL A 28 4.64 13.39 1.13
N VAL A 29 4.78 13.04 2.42
CA VAL A 29 4.95 11.66 2.87
C VAL A 29 3.72 10.83 2.48
N PHE A 30 2.51 11.35 2.68
CA PHE A 30 1.28 10.69 2.28
C PHE A 30 1.23 10.43 0.77
N ALA A 31 1.60 11.40 -0.05
CA ALA A 31 1.65 11.26 -1.51
C ALA A 31 2.67 10.20 -1.93
N VAL A 32 3.87 10.22 -1.33
CA VAL A 32 4.91 9.21 -1.55
C VAL A 32 4.40 7.81 -1.18
N LEU A 33 3.80 7.66 0.01
CA LEU A 33 3.22 6.41 0.46
C LEU A 33 2.06 5.97 -0.43
N ALA A 34 1.22 6.89 -0.91
CA ALA A 34 0.11 6.60 -1.80
C ALA A 34 0.60 6.11 -3.18
N LEU A 35 1.67 6.70 -3.71
CA LEU A 35 2.32 6.24 -4.94
C LEU A 35 2.88 4.82 -4.76
N PHE A 36 3.64 4.58 -3.69
CA PHE A 36 4.16 3.23 -3.40
C PHE A 36 3.04 2.21 -3.10
N ARG A 37 1.95 2.64 -2.44
CA ARG A 37 0.78 1.80 -2.20
C ARG A 37 0.05 1.46 -3.49
N THR A 38 -0.03 2.41 -4.43
CA THR A 38 -0.66 2.20 -5.74
C THR A 38 0.19 1.26 -6.62
N GLN A 39 1.52 1.38 -6.59
CA GLN A 39 2.41 0.44 -7.28
C GLN A 39 2.33 -0.98 -6.70
N ARG A 40 2.19 -1.12 -5.37
CA ARG A 40 1.90 -2.41 -4.73
C ARG A 40 0.46 -2.89 -4.90
N SER A 41 -0.45 -2.04 -5.39
CA SER A 41 -1.84 -2.44 -5.70
C SER A 41 -2.02 -2.84 -7.17
N GLY A 42 -1.04 -2.53 -8.03
CA GLY A 42 -0.98 -3.02 -9.41
C GLY A 42 -0.52 -4.47 -9.52
N GLU A 43 0.19 -4.98 -8.51
CA GLU A 43 0.61 -6.37 -8.43
C GLU A 43 0.52 -6.83 -6.97
N SER A 44 -0.43 -7.73 -6.71
CA SER A 44 -0.65 -8.40 -5.42
C SER A 44 -1.21 -7.52 -4.30
N ALA A 45 -2.52 -7.65 -4.10
CA ALA A 45 -3.13 -7.46 -2.79
C ALA A 45 -2.23 -8.10 -1.70
N PRO A 46 -1.94 -7.39 -0.61
CA PRO A 46 -1.09 -7.93 0.43
C PRO A 46 -1.83 -9.09 1.10
N ASP A 47 -1.12 -10.21 1.26
CA ASP A 47 -1.36 -11.22 2.29
C ASP A 47 -2.21 -12.45 1.96
N ARG A 48 -2.29 -12.89 0.70
CA ARG A 48 -2.50 -14.32 0.35
C ARG A 48 -1.85 -14.57 -1.01
N ARG A 49 -0.62 -15.08 -1.06
CA ARG A 49 -0.27 -15.90 -2.24
C ARG A 49 -1.26 -17.04 -2.18
N ASP A 50 -2.26 -17.01 -3.05
CA ASP A 50 -3.26 -18.07 -3.13
C ASP A 50 -2.47 -19.39 -3.19
N PRO A 51 -2.67 -20.32 -2.26
CA PRO A 51 -1.99 -21.61 -2.30
C PRO A 51 -2.10 -22.29 -3.67
N MET A 52 -3.16 -21.96 -4.43
CA MET A 52 -3.34 -22.36 -5.83
C MET A 52 -2.23 -21.83 -6.75
N GLN A 53 -1.82 -20.57 -6.61
CA GLN A 53 -0.81 -19.93 -7.46
C GLN A 53 0.59 -20.52 -7.24
N ILE A 54 0.89 -20.97 -6.01
CA ILE A 54 2.13 -21.70 -5.69
C ILE A 54 2.10 -23.10 -6.31
N LEU A 55 0.91 -23.75 -6.33
CA LEU A 55 0.73 -25.06 -6.93
C LEU A 55 0.88 -25.00 -8.47
N ASP A 56 0.30 -23.98 -9.11
CA ASP A 56 0.42 -23.71 -10.54
C ASP A 56 1.88 -23.50 -10.96
N GLU A 57 2.64 -22.73 -10.17
CA GLU A 57 4.04 -22.45 -10.45
C GLU A 57 4.90 -23.73 -10.36
N ARG A 58 4.61 -24.62 -9.41
CA ARG A 58 5.32 -25.91 -9.26
C ARG A 58 4.95 -26.92 -10.34
N PHE A 59 3.70 -26.95 -10.76
CA PHE A 59 3.26 -27.77 -11.91
C PHE A 59 3.93 -27.28 -13.21
N ALA A 60 3.96 -25.97 -13.44
CA ALA A 60 4.64 -25.38 -14.61
C ALA A 60 6.16 -25.64 -14.63
N ARG A 61 6.79 -25.73 -13.45
CA ARG A 61 8.21 -26.13 -13.31
C ARG A 61 8.42 -27.65 -13.45
N GLY A 62 7.36 -28.46 -13.49
CA GLY A 62 7.43 -29.91 -13.53
C GLY A 62 7.89 -30.54 -12.20
N GLU A 63 7.81 -29.80 -11.09
CA GLU A 63 8.14 -30.31 -9.75
C GLU A 63 7.03 -31.21 -9.18
N ILE A 64 5.83 -31.14 -9.75
CA ILE A 64 4.62 -31.84 -9.31
C ILE A 64 3.93 -32.43 -10.55
N ASP A 65 3.45 -33.66 -10.44
CA ASP A 65 2.72 -34.35 -11.50
C ASP A 65 1.23 -33.96 -11.55
N GLU A 66 0.55 -34.21 -12.67
CA GLU A 66 -0.85 -33.84 -12.91
C GLU A 66 -1.79 -34.42 -11.83
N ASP A 67 -1.59 -35.70 -11.47
CA ASP A 67 -2.38 -36.36 -10.43
C ASP A 67 -2.24 -35.68 -9.05
N GLU A 68 -1.04 -35.24 -8.71
CA GLU A 68 -0.75 -34.57 -7.45
C GLU A 68 -1.27 -33.11 -7.44
N TYR A 69 -1.24 -32.45 -8.60
CA TYR A 69 -1.88 -31.15 -8.80
C TYR A 69 -3.40 -31.23 -8.58
N HIS A 70 -4.07 -32.23 -9.16
CA HIS A 70 -5.52 -32.42 -8.99
C HIS A 70 -5.90 -32.75 -7.54
N ALA A 71 -5.13 -33.60 -6.87
CA ALA A 71 -5.36 -33.92 -5.47
C ALA A 71 -5.27 -32.67 -4.58
N ARG A 72 -4.20 -31.88 -4.71
CA ARG A 72 -3.97 -30.68 -3.87
C ARG A 72 -4.91 -29.52 -4.19
N SER A 73 -5.24 -29.30 -5.46
CA SER A 73 -6.18 -28.24 -5.87
C SER A 73 -7.60 -28.49 -5.35
N SER A 74 -8.04 -29.75 -5.29
CA SER A 74 -9.36 -30.12 -4.74
C SER A 74 -9.48 -29.82 -3.25
N VAL A 75 -8.43 -30.11 -2.47
CA VAL A 75 -8.35 -29.84 -1.03
C VAL A 75 -8.34 -28.33 -0.76
N LEU A 76 -7.54 -27.58 -1.52
CA LEU A 76 -7.46 -26.12 -1.39
C LEU A 76 -8.80 -25.45 -1.73
N ARG A 77 -9.49 -25.88 -2.79
CA ARG A 77 -10.81 -25.35 -3.18
C ARG A 77 -11.90 -25.64 -2.15
N GLY A 78 -11.84 -26.79 -1.46
CA GLY A 78 -12.76 -27.14 -0.37
C GLY A 78 -12.55 -26.33 0.91
N SER A 79 -11.34 -25.80 1.14
CA SER A 79 -10.98 -25.02 2.34
C SER A 79 -11.34 -23.53 2.26
N VAL A 80 -11.75 -23.05 1.08
CA VAL A 80 -12.08 -21.64 0.81
C VAL A 80 -13.61 -21.37 0.91
N HIS A 81 -14.40 -22.40 1.23
CA HIS A 81 -15.81 -22.26 1.65
C HIS A 81 -15.92 -22.20 3.16
#